data_AF-A0A838NWQ2-F1
#
_entry.id   AF-A0A838NWQ2-F1
#
_cell.length_a   1.000
_cell.length_b   1.000
_cell.length_c   1.000
_cell.angle_alpha   90.00
_cell.angle_beta   90.00
_cell.angle_gamma   90.00
#
_symmetry.space_group_name_H-M   'P 1'
#
loop_
_entity.id
_entity.type
_entity.pdbx_description
1 polymer ?
#
loop_
_entity_poly.entity_id
_entity_poly.type
_entity_poly.pdbx_seq_one_letter_code
_entity_poly.pdbx_strand_id
1 'polypeptide(L)'
;MPGAGADLQSARTALEKYRDPFAAVRDGYFSTLACVDFPEGAVDGPVEYPPGAMGVHFLNPGNIGPTLDPAKPQVLIYEPVKGKLSLVAAEWFVPVAAAGSAIPEIFGQKLAGPMDGHEPIMPATLRHYDLHVWLWKDNPRGVFTSTNARVKCPKGDAYTVAVGGKHTKH
;
A
#
# COMPACT_ATOMS: atom_id res chain seq x y z
N MET A 1 6.18 -5.97 -22.20
CA MET A 1 5.78 -7.39 -22.09
C MET A 1 4.25 -7.47 -22.07
N PRO A 2 3.61 -8.32 -22.89
CA PRO A 2 2.16 -8.28 -23.12
C PRO A 2 1.27 -8.88 -22.01
N GLY A 3 1.81 -9.28 -20.85
CA GLY A 3 1.03 -9.89 -19.75
C GLY A 3 0.58 -8.94 -18.63
N ALA A 4 1.43 -7.99 -18.22
CA ALA A 4 1.18 -7.14 -17.05
C ALA A 4 -0.13 -6.34 -17.15
N GLY A 5 -0.49 -5.85 -18.34
CA GLY A 5 -1.73 -5.10 -18.54
C GLY A 5 -3.01 -5.93 -18.37
N ALA A 6 -2.98 -7.23 -18.68
CA ALA A 6 -4.11 -8.13 -18.48
C ALA A 6 -4.25 -8.54 -17.01
N ASP A 7 -3.12 -8.79 -16.34
CA ASP A 7 -3.09 -9.11 -14.91
C ASP A 7 -3.56 -7.93 -14.06
N LEU A 8 -3.15 -6.70 -14.40
CA LEU A 8 -3.62 -5.48 -13.73
C LEU A 8 -5.13 -5.25 -13.89
N GLN A 9 -5.67 -5.53 -15.09
CA GLN A 9 -7.12 -5.45 -15.31
C GLN A 9 -7.87 -6.51 -14.48
N SER A 10 -7.34 -7.73 -14.44
CA SER A 10 -7.93 -8.82 -13.65
C SER A 10 -7.94 -8.50 -12.15
N ALA A 11 -6.82 -7.98 -11.62
CA ALA A 11 -6.71 -7.48 -10.26
C ALA A 11 -7.75 -6.38 -9.99
N ARG A 12 -7.81 -5.36 -10.86
CA ARG A 12 -8.78 -4.27 -10.74
C ARG A 12 -10.23 -4.78 -10.71
N THR A 13 -10.60 -5.71 -11.58
CA THR A 13 -11.95 -6.30 -11.61
C THR A 13 -12.26 -7.08 -10.34
N ALA A 14 -11.33 -7.91 -9.85
CA ALA A 14 -11.51 -8.72 -8.65
C ALA A 14 -11.71 -7.86 -7.38
N LEU A 15 -11.06 -6.70 -7.34
CA LEU A 15 -11.05 -5.80 -6.18
C LEU A 15 -12.12 -4.70 -6.25
N GLU A 16 -12.87 -4.60 -7.35
CA GLU A 16 -13.86 -3.54 -7.56
C GLU A 16 -14.94 -3.49 -6.47
N LYS A 17 -15.31 -4.64 -5.88
CA LYS A 17 -16.24 -4.72 -4.75
C LYS A 17 -15.77 -3.92 -3.52
N TYR A 18 -14.46 -3.73 -3.35
CA TYR A 18 -13.88 -3.00 -2.23
C TYR A 18 -13.91 -1.48 -2.41
N ARG A 19 -14.50 -0.97 -3.50
CA ARG A 19 -14.91 0.44 -3.54
C ARG A 19 -15.83 0.79 -2.38
N ASP A 20 -16.60 -0.19 -1.88
CA ASP A 20 -17.24 -0.11 -0.57
C ASP A 20 -16.25 -0.58 0.52
N PRO A 21 -15.77 0.30 1.41
CA PRO A 21 -14.85 -0.07 2.48
C PRO A 21 -15.49 -1.04 3.50
N PHE A 22 -16.83 -1.09 3.63
CA PHE A 22 -17.47 -2.08 4.51
C PHE A 22 -17.34 -3.50 3.98
N ALA A 23 -17.35 -3.67 2.65
CA ALA A 23 -17.06 -4.96 2.03
C ALA A 23 -15.61 -5.40 2.32
N ALA A 24 -14.66 -4.47 2.29
CA ALA A 24 -13.27 -4.74 2.65
C ALA A 24 -13.16 -5.21 4.11
N VAL A 25 -13.78 -4.50 5.05
CA VAL A 25 -13.80 -4.88 6.47
C VAL A 25 -14.45 -6.25 6.70
N ARG A 26 -15.57 -6.54 6.03
CA ARG A 26 -16.21 -7.86 6.10
C ARG A 26 -15.31 -9.00 5.62
N ASP A 27 -14.46 -8.72 4.64
CA ASP A 27 -13.51 -9.67 4.07
C ASP A 27 -12.14 -9.67 4.80
N GLY A 28 -12.04 -8.98 5.94
CA GLY A 28 -10.89 -9.03 6.85
C GLY A 28 -9.82 -7.96 6.61
N TYR A 29 -10.11 -6.93 5.81
CA TYR A 29 -9.22 -5.79 5.62
C TYR A 29 -9.50 -4.70 6.67
N PHE A 30 -8.51 -4.40 7.52
CA PHE A 30 -8.64 -3.45 8.62
C PHE A 30 -7.74 -2.23 8.45
N SER A 31 -8.30 -1.05 8.71
CA SER A 31 -7.60 0.23 8.56
C SER A 31 -6.39 0.37 9.50
N THR A 32 -5.29 0.89 8.99
CA THR A 32 -4.14 1.37 9.77
C THR A 32 -4.35 2.80 10.31
N LEU A 33 -5.59 3.29 10.26
CA LEU A 33 -6.12 4.55 10.80
C LEU A 33 -5.70 5.83 10.07
N ALA A 34 -4.46 5.92 9.60
CA ALA A 34 -3.90 7.17 9.10
C ALA A 34 -3.66 7.16 7.59
N CYS A 35 -3.98 8.28 6.95
CA CYS A 35 -3.52 8.61 5.61
C CYS A 35 -2.04 8.99 5.63
N VAL A 36 -1.20 8.21 4.93
CA VAL A 36 0.25 8.40 4.89
C VAL A 36 0.61 9.34 3.74
N ASP A 37 1.41 10.38 4.03
CA ASP A 37 1.87 11.38 3.07
C ASP A 37 3.35 11.73 3.28
N PHE A 38 4.10 11.77 2.18
CA PHE A 38 5.51 12.19 2.13
C PHE A 38 5.63 13.44 1.26
N PRO A 39 5.30 14.64 1.76
CA PRO A 39 5.28 15.85 0.94
C PRO A 39 6.66 16.23 0.38
N GLU A 40 7.73 15.83 1.05
CA GLU A 40 9.13 16.05 0.64
C GLU A 40 9.80 14.77 0.12
N GLY A 41 9.05 13.66 0.04
CA GLY A 41 9.60 12.32 -0.17
C GLY A 41 10.15 11.71 1.14
N ALA A 42 10.65 10.48 1.05
CA ALA A 42 11.25 9.75 2.14
C ALA A 42 12.24 8.70 1.62
N VAL A 43 13.09 8.17 2.51
CA VAL A 43 13.99 7.05 2.22
C VAL A 43 13.88 6.05 3.36
N ASP A 44 13.72 4.77 3.03
CA ASP A 44 13.72 3.65 3.97
C ASP A 44 14.64 2.55 3.45
N GLY A 45 15.81 2.43 4.07
CA GLY A 45 16.87 1.52 3.63
C GLY A 45 17.21 1.73 2.14
N PRO A 46 17.03 0.72 1.27
CA PRO A 46 17.31 0.83 -0.16
C PRO A 46 16.17 1.47 -0.97
N VAL A 47 15.05 1.84 -0.35
CA VAL A 47 13.85 2.31 -1.05
C VAL A 47 13.69 3.81 -0.91
N GLU A 48 13.52 4.48 -2.05
CA GLU A 48 13.27 5.91 -2.14
C GLU A 48 11.79 6.16 -2.51
N TYR A 49 11.11 6.91 -1.65
CA TYR A 49 9.74 7.36 -1.86
C TYR A 49 9.77 8.78 -2.40
N PRO A 50 9.38 9.00 -3.66
CA PRO A 50 9.37 10.36 -4.18
C PRO A 50 8.17 11.14 -3.59
N PRO A 51 8.13 12.48 -3.66
CA PRO A 51 7.09 13.28 -3.01
C PRO A 51 5.65 12.87 -3.37
N GLY A 52 4.79 12.67 -2.38
CA GLY A 52 3.37 12.32 -2.57
C GLY A 52 2.81 11.40 -1.48
N ALA A 53 1.53 11.08 -1.60
CA ALA A 53 0.83 10.28 -0.60
C ALA A 53 0.71 8.81 -1.00
N MET A 54 0.67 7.95 0.02
CA MET A 54 0.34 6.54 -0.09
C MET A 54 -1.14 6.31 0.24
N GLY A 55 -1.78 7.16 1.05
CA GLY A 55 -3.20 7.00 1.43
C GLY A 55 -3.40 6.21 2.71
N VAL A 56 -4.63 5.80 2.97
CA VAL A 56 -5.03 4.99 4.14
C VAL A 56 -4.94 3.52 3.76
N HIS A 57 -4.12 2.77 4.49
CA HIS A 57 -3.90 1.35 4.22
C HIS A 57 -4.94 0.54 4.99
N PHE A 58 -5.54 -0.43 4.31
CA PHE A 58 -6.42 -1.43 4.90
C PHE A 58 -5.72 -2.77 4.72
N LEU A 59 -5.19 -3.33 5.81
CA LEU A 59 -4.40 -4.54 5.82
C LEU A 59 -5.29 -5.77 6.04
N ASN A 60 -5.08 -6.83 5.27
CA ASN A 60 -5.64 -8.16 5.53
C ASN A 60 -4.56 -9.13 6.01
N PRO A 61 -4.49 -9.41 7.32
CA PRO A 61 -3.50 -10.33 7.88
C PRO A 61 -3.60 -11.75 7.34
N GLY A 62 -4.81 -12.18 6.94
CA GLY A 62 -5.04 -13.52 6.39
C GLY A 62 -4.45 -13.74 4.99
N ASN A 63 -4.10 -12.67 4.28
CA ASN A 63 -3.42 -12.74 2.99
C ASN A 63 -1.89 -12.70 3.12
N ILE A 64 -1.33 -12.45 4.31
CA ILE A 64 0.12 -12.35 4.49
C ILE A 64 0.74 -13.74 4.37
N GLY A 65 1.70 -13.87 3.47
CA GLY A 65 2.38 -15.13 3.23
C GLY A 65 3.37 -15.07 2.07
N PRO A 66 3.93 -16.21 1.66
CA PRO A 66 4.91 -16.28 0.59
C PRO A 66 4.31 -16.14 -0.81
N THR A 67 2.99 -16.32 -0.97
CA THR A 67 2.33 -16.37 -2.26
C THR A 67 1.65 -15.04 -2.57
N LEU A 68 1.93 -14.51 -3.75
CA LEU A 68 1.29 -13.32 -4.29
C LEU A 68 0.16 -13.72 -5.25
N ASP A 69 -1.06 -13.29 -4.94
CA ASP A 69 -2.25 -13.50 -5.77
C ASP A 69 -2.77 -12.12 -6.24
N PRO A 70 -2.83 -11.85 -7.56
CA PRO A 70 -3.38 -10.61 -8.11
C PRO A 70 -4.80 -10.26 -7.64
N ALA A 71 -5.61 -11.22 -7.20
CA ALA A 71 -6.96 -11.00 -6.72
C ALA A 71 -7.06 -10.86 -5.19
N LYS A 72 -5.96 -11.11 -4.47
CA LYS A 72 -5.90 -11.07 -2.99
C LYS A 72 -4.67 -10.29 -2.53
N PRO A 73 -4.65 -8.96 -2.74
CA PRO A 73 -3.60 -8.13 -2.18
C PRO A 73 -3.64 -8.22 -0.66
N GLN A 74 -2.48 -8.06 -0.04
CA GLN A 74 -2.40 -7.94 1.40
C GLN A 74 -2.95 -6.59 1.88
N VAL A 75 -2.89 -5.55 1.04
CA VAL A 75 -3.34 -4.21 1.41
C VAL A 75 -4.22 -3.59 0.33
N LEU A 76 -5.30 -2.94 0.75
CA LEU A 76 -6.11 -2.02 -0.04
C LEU A 76 -5.78 -0.59 0.36
N ILE A 77 -5.77 0.33 -0.60
CA ILE A 77 -5.38 1.72 -0.36
C ILE A 77 -6.52 2.66 -0.73
N TYR A 78 -6.89 3.49 0.24
CA TYR A 78 -7.96 4.48 0.10
C TYR A 78 -7.44 5.92 0.20
N GLU A 79 -8.01 6.80 -0.60
CA GLU A 79 -7.84 8.25 -0.48
C GLU A 79 -9.04 8.84 0.29
N PRO A 80 -8.80 9.67 1.32
CA PRO A 80 -9.84 10.48 1.93
C PRO A 80 -10.29 11.61 0.99
N VAL A 81 -11.55 11.58 0.57
CA VAL A 81 -12.17 12.61 -0.27
C VAL A 81 -13.46 13.09 0.40
N LYS A 82 -13.42 14.28 0.98
CA LYS A 82 -14.58 14.92 1.65
C LYS A 82 -15.20 14.01 2.72
N GLY A 83 -14.36 13.43 3.58
CA GLY A 83 -14.81 12.54 4.68
C GLY A 83 -15.25 11.14 4.24
N LYS A 84 -15.03 10.75 2.98
CA LYS A 84 -15.28 9.39 2.48
C LYS A 84 -13.98 8.75 2.00
N LEU A 85 -13.91 7.42 2.08
CA LEU A 85 -12.79 6.65 1.54
C LEU A 85 -13.07 6.26 0.09
N SER A 86 -12.20 6.65 -0.83
CA SER A 86 -12.22 6.23 -2.23
C SER A 86 -11.10 5.24 -2.47
N LEU A 87 -11.40 4.03 -2.96
CA LEU A 87 -10.39 3.05 -3.33
C LEU A 87 -9.55 3.59 -4.50
N VAL A 88 -8.22 3.62 -4.36
CA VAL A 88 -7.31 4.22 -5.35
C VAL A 88 -6.18 3.29 -5.79
N ALA A 89 -5.77 2.37 -4.92
CA ALA A 89 -4.69 1.41 -5.17
C ALA A 89 -4.83 0.13 -4.34
N ALA A 90 -3.93 -0.80 -4.59
CA ALA A 90 -3.68 -1.96 -3.75
C ALA A 90 -2.17 -2.18 -3.64
N GLU A 91 -1.75 -2.90 -2.62
CA GLU A 91 -0.35 -3.24 -2.38
C GLU A 91 -0.21 -4.73 -2.07
N TRP A 92 0.84 -5.32 -2.63
CA TRP A 92 1.28 -6.67 -2.38
C TRP A 92 2.55 -6.62 -1.57
N PHE A 93 2.58 -7.32 -0.44
CA PHE A 93 3.78 -7.38 0.38
C PHE A 93 4.07 -8.81 0.84
N VAL A 94 5.36 -9.09 1.01
CA VAL A 94 5.89 -10.37 1.46
C VAL A 94 6.93 -10.13 2.55
N PRO A 95 6.75 -10.67 3.76
CA PRO A 95 7.79 -10.65 4.78
C PRO A 95 9.06 -11.33 4.29
N VAL A 96 10.25 -10.79 4.62
CA VAL A 96 11.54 -11.39 4.23
C VAL A 96 11.64 -12.84 4.71
N ALA A 97 11.12 -13.15 5.89
CA ALA A 97 11.10 -14.51 6.44
C ALA A 97 10.28 -15.51 5.60
N ALA A 98 9.38 -15.03 4.72
CA ALA A 98 8.55 -15.85 3.84
C ALA A 98 9.02 -15.84 2.38
N ALA A 99 9.80 -14.86 1.94
CA ALA A 99 10.19 -14.66 0.54
C ALA A 99 11.13 -15.74 -0.05
N GLY A 100 11.75 -16.56 0.80
CA GLY A 100 12.78 -17.51 0.36
C GLY A 100 14.06 -16.80 -0.10
N SER A 101 14.75 -17.34 -1.11
CA SER A 101 16.05 -16.82 -1.57
C SER A 101 15.98 -15.81 -2.72
N ALA A 102 14.81 -15.62 -3.34
CA ALA A 102 14.62 -14.70 -4.46
C ALA A 102 13.70 -13.55 -4.07
N ILE A 103 13.89 -12.38 -4.69
CA ILE A 103 12.97 -11.25 -4.51
C ILE A 103 11.62 -11.64 -5.13
N PRO A 104 10.51 -11.56 -4.39
CA PRO A 104 9.18 -11.88 -4.92
C PRO A 104 8.83 -10.98 -6.11
N GLU A 105 8.03 -11.50 -7.03
CA GLU A 105 7.63 -10.80 -8.25
C GLU A 105 6.13 -11.02 -8.51
N ILE A 106 5.44 -9.96 -8.93
CA ILE A 106 4.06 -9.99 -9.42
C ILE A 106 3.89 -8.90 -10.48
N PHE A 107 2.99 -9.10 -11.45
CA PHE A 107 2.78 -8.16 -12.58
C PHE A 107 4.05 -7.90 -13.41
N GLY A 108 5.02 -8.83 -13.40
CA GLY A 108 6.33 -8.67 -14.02
C GLY A 108 7.22 -7.63 -13.34
N GLN A 109 6.93 -7.29 -12.07
CA GLN A 109 7.72 -6.38 -11.24
C GLN A 109 8.21 -7.10 -10.00
N LYS A 110 9.53 -7.04 -9.77
CA LYS A 110 10.08 -7.39 -8.46
C LYS A 110 9.54 -6.40 -7.43
N LEU A 111 9.17 -6.90 -6.26
CA LEU A 111 8.79 -6.03 -5.15
C LEU A 111 10.02 -5.20 -4.72
N ALA A 112 9.76 -3.97 -4.28
CA ALA A 112 10.76 -3.08 -3.69
C ALA A 112 11.15 -3.57 -2.29
N GLY A 113 12.37 -3.26 -1.85
CA GLY A 113 12.87 -3.62 -0.52
C GLY A 113 14.15 -4.47 -0.54
N PRO A 114 14.51 -5.10 0.60
CA PRO A 114 13.72 -5.12 1.83
C PRO A 114 13.81 -3.81 2.61
N MET A 115 12.68 -3.32 3.10
CA MET A 115 12.57 -2.20 4.06
C MET A 115 12.28 -2.71 5.47
N ASP A 116 12.41 -1.84 6.46
CA ASP A 116 12.03 -2.14 7.83
C ASP A 116 10.51 -2.07 8.01
N GLY A 117 9.99 -2.69 9.08
CA GLY A 117 8.57 -2.59 9.40
C GLY A 117 8.16 -1.16 9.78
N HIS A 118 6.95 -0.78 9.40
CA HIS A 118 6.40 0.56 9.64
C HIS A 118 5.59 0.63 10.94
N GLU A 119 6.16 1.27 11.96
CA GLU A 119 5.50 1.50 13.24
C GLU A 119 4.30 2.46 13.13
N PRO A 120 3.28 2.33 14.01
CA PRO A 120 3.19 1.42 15.15
C PRO A 120 2.62 0.04 14.83
N ILE A 121 2.16 -0.18 13.58
CA ILE A 121 1.46 -1.42 13.21
C ILE A 121 2.43 -2.58 12.98
N MET A 122 3.60 -2.29 12.39
CA MET A 122 4.64 -3.28 12.13
C MET A 122 5.92 -2.88 12.87
N PRO A 123 6.50 -3.76 13.71
CA PRO A 123 7.77 -3.47 14.36
C PRO A 123 8.89 -3.41 13.31
N ALA A 124 9.89 -2.57 13.52
CA ALA A 124 10.99 -2.37 12.56
C ALA A 124 11.69 -3.68 12.14
N THR A 125 11.75 -4.67 13.04
CA THR A 125 12.33 -6.01 12.80
C THR A 125 11.55 -6.86 11.80
N LEU A 126 10.28 -6.53 11.51
CA LEU A 126 9.46 -7.21 10.52
C LEU A 126 9.77 -6.65 9.12
N ARG A 127 10.98 -6.95 8.63
CA ARG A 127 11.42 -6.54 7.30
C ARG A 127 10.60 -7.21 6.21
N HIS A 128 10.29 -6.47 5.15
CA HIS A 128 9.41 -6.94 4.09
C HIS A 128 9.81 -6.37 2.73
N TYR A 129 9.22 -6.94 1.68
CA TYR A 129 9.18 -6.37 0.34
C TYR A 129 7.74 -5.94 0.04
N ASP A 130 7.55 -4.85 -0.71
CA ASP A 130 6.22 -4.42 -1.17
C ASP A 130 6.19 -3.96 -2.63
N LEU A 131 5.00 -3.95 -3.21
CA LEU A 131 4.71 -3.32 -4.49
C LEU A 131 3.35 -2.62 -4.43
N HIS A 132 3.39 -1.29 -4.51
CA HIS A 132 2.22 -0.46 -4.70
C HIS A 132 1.75 -0.49 -6.15
N VAL A 133 0.42 -0.60 -6.36
CA VAL A 133 -0.17 -0.64 -7.68
C VAL A 133 -1.39 0.29 -7.75
N TRP A 134 -1.28 1.36 -8.53
CA TRP A 134 -2.32 2.37 -8.71
C TRP A 134 -3.38 1.94 -9.73
N LEU A 135 -4.35 1.14 -9.29
CA LEU A 135 -5.34 0.51 -10.16
C LEU A 135 -6.49 1.44 -10.59
N TRP A 136 -6.86 2.44 -9.78
CA TRP A 136 -8.01 3.32 -10.07
C TRP A 136 -7.65 4.80 -10.21
N LYS A 137 -6.59 5.26 -9.54
CA LYS A 137 -6.13 6.65 -9.63
C LYS A 137 -4.81 6.74 -10.38
N ASP A 138 -4.81 7.42 -11.52
CA ASP A 138 -3.60 7.57 -12.33
C ASP A 138 -2.43 8.14 -11.51
N ASN A 139 -1.23 7.61 -11.74
CA ASN A 139 0.00 8.10 -11.14
C ASN A 139 0.91 8.67 -12.24
N PRO A 140 1.19 9.99 -12.27
CA PRO A 140 2.07 10.62 -13.26
C PRO A 140 3.48 10.04 -13.34
N ARG A 141 3.96 9.37 -12.28
CA ARG A 141 5.29 8.74 -12.23
C ARG A 141 5.29 7.26 -12.59
N GLY A 142 4.11 6.68 -12.80
CA GLY A 142 3.95 5.27 -13.17
C GLY A 142 3.09 4.49 -12.18
N VAL A 143 2.43 3.45 -12.70
CA VAL A 143 1.48 2.62 -11.95
C VAL A 143 2.10 1.88 -10.76
N PHE A 144 3.42 1.69 -10.76
CA PHE A 144 4.18 0.95 -9.73
C PHE A 144 5.00 1.86 -8.80
N THR A 145 4.90 3.19 -8.89
CA THR A 145 5.61 4.09 -7.98
C THR A 145 4.97 4.08 -6.59
N SER A 146 5.73 3.88 -5.52
CA SER A 146 5.21 3.71 -4.14
C SER A 146 4.33 4.86 -3.63
N THR A 147 4.52 6.08 -4.13
CA THR A 147 3.70 7.25 -3.78
C THR A 147 3.05 7.88 -5.01
N ASN A 148 1.88 8.51 -4.83
CA ASN A 148 1.18 9.23 -5.88
C ASN A 148 0.95 10.70 -5.51
N ALA A 149 1.55 11.61 -6.28
CA ALA A 149 1.41 13.05 -6.08
C ALA A 149 -0.03 13.58 -6.27
N ARG A 150 -0.91 12.79 -6.93
CA ARG A 150 -2.33 13.13 -7.08
C ARG A 150 -3.17 12.70 -5.88
N VAL A 151 -2.71 11.76 -5.04
CA VAL A 151 -3.38 11.40 -3.79
C VAL A 151 -3.16 12.52 -2.77
N LYS A 152 -4.21 12.84 -2.00
CA LYS A 152 -4.16 13.86 -0.96
C LYS A 152 -4.56 13.27 0.38
N CYS A 153 -3.84 13.66 1.42
CA CYS A 153 -4.19 13.44 2.82
C CYS A 153 -4.54 14.81 3.44
N PRO A 154 -5.79 15.29 3.33
CA PRO A 154 -6.15 16.63 3.79
C PRO A 154 -5.99 16.72 5.31
N LYS A 155 -5.29 17.77 5.78
CA LYS A 155 -5.21 18.05 7.22
C LYS A 155 -6.63 18.25 7.78
N GLY A 156 -6.92 17.61 8.91
CA GLY A 156 -8.22 17.69 9.58
C GLY A 156 -9.32 16.82 8.98
N ASP A 157 -9.03 16.02 7.95
CA ASP A 157 -9.93 14.92 7.56
C ASP A 157 -9.93 13.84 8.66
N ALA A 158 -11.07 13.19 8.87
CA ALA A 158 -11.25 12.16 9.90
C ALA A 158 -10.27 10.97 9.75
N TYR A 159 -9.74 10.76 8.54
CA TYR A 159 -8.79 9.70 8.25
C TYR A 159 -7.33 10.18 8.14
N THR A 160 -7.06 11.46 8.40
CA THR A 160 -5.70 12.00 8.39
C THR A 160 -5.23 12.22 9.82
N VAL A 161 -4.34 11.35 10.30
CA VAL A 161 -3.65 11.53 11.58
C VAL A 161 -2.27 12.11 11.30
N ALA A 162 -1.91 13.19 11.99
CA ALA A 162 -0.55 13.72 11.93
C ALA A 162 0.40 12.80 12.70
N VAL A 163 1.10 11.90 12.00
CA VAL A 163 2.21 11.13 12.56
C VAL A 163 3.40 12.08 12.72
N GLY A 164 3.42 12.87 13.80
CA GLY A 164 4.41 13.95 13.93
C GLY A 164 4.33 14.83 15.18
N GLY A 165 3.70 14.35 16.26
CA GLY A 165 3.74 15.00 17.57
C GLY A 165 4.51 14.15 18.57
N LYS A 166 5.84 14.28 18.60
CA LYS A 166 6.75 13.63 19.56
C LYS A 166 6.71 12.08 19.57
N HIS A 167 7.37 11.45 18.60
CA HIS A 167 7.96 10.12 18.85
C HIS A 167 9.22 10.32 19.70
N THR A 168 9.05 10.37 21.03
CA THR A 168 10.17 10.21 21.95
C THR A 168 10.71 8.80 21.78
N LYS A 169 11.98 8.70 21.39
CA LYS A 169 12.79 7.50 21.54
C LYS A 169 12.65 7.01 23.00
N HIS A 170 12.20 5.79 23.17
CA HIS A 170 12.39 5.02 24.41
C HIS A 170 13.45 3.97 24.14
#